data_AF-A0A382WEU1-F1
#
_entry.id   AF-A0A382WEU1-F1
#
_cell.length_a   1.000
_cell.length_b   1.000
_cell.length_c   1.000
_cell.angle_alpha   90.00
_cell.angle_beta   90.00
_cell.angle_gamma   90.00
#
_symmetry.space_group_name_H-M   'P 1'
#
loop_
_entity.id
_entity.type
_entity.pdbx_description
1 polymer ?
#
loop_
_entity_poly.entity_id
_entity_poly.type
_entity_poly.pdbx_seq_one_letter_code
_entity_poly.pdbx_strand_id
1 'polypeptide(L)'
;GWWRGEWVASLQKFWRKQDILLCPSAKLARSNRSPNYVLKPVNKNQRDNWDAVGSWNASFKHGGISLEPIPTRASYGNNNWLYNAPRTIQNRNVKWHWRTINPAGYDLHNIPMFMDMMWRGGGPHHQNASKYMPGNYNGDWQGAGHEMKHFAFDRHNGGIQGVFMDHSVRHVPIKKLWRLKWHRTFDTSMKMTWPKWMFGYPNHQ
;
A
#
# COMPACT_ATOMS: atom_id res chain seq x y z
N GLY A 1 -1.04 -11.53 17.32
CA GLY A 1 -0.19 -10.41 16.85
C GLY A 1 -0.96 -9.58 15.85
N TRP A 2 -0.61 -8.30 15.65
CA TRP A 2 -1.28 -7.45 14.65
C TRP A 2 -0.93 -7.94 13.23
N TRP A 3 -1.93 -8.11 12.36
CA TRP A 3 -1.71 -8.51 10.97
C TRP A 3 -1.67 -7.27 10.08
N ARG A 4 -0.82 -7.25 9.05
CA ARG A 4 -0.70 -6.08 8.13
C ARG A 4 -2.00 -5.77 7.38
N GLY A 5 -2.98 -6.68 7.41
CA GLY A 5 -4.28 -6.52 6.78
C GLY A 5 -5.44 -6.47 7.76
N GLU A 6 -5.19 -6.20 9.04
CA GLU A 6 -6.24 -6.22 10.07
C GLU A 6 -7.42 -5.30 9.73
N TRP A 7 -7.16 -4.18 9.06
CA TRP A 7 -8.19 -3.27 8.55
C TRP A 7 -9.23 -3.96 7.67
N VAL A 8 -8.86 -5.03 6.94
CA VAL A 8 -9.77 -5.78 6.09
C VAL A 8 -10.87 -6.40 6.95
N ALA A 9 -10.48 -7.03 8.06
CA ALA A 9 -11.43 -7.59 9.02
C ALA A 9 -12.20 -6.46 9.73
N SER A 10 -11.51 -5.42 10.21
CA SER A 10 -12.14 -4.32 10.95
C SER A 10 -13.18 -3.55 10.12
N LEU A 11 -12.97 -3.40 8.82
CA LEU A 11 -13.86 -2.66 7.92
C LEU A 11 -14.86 -3.54 7.18
N GLN A 12 -14.93 -4.83 7.50
CA GLN A 12 -15.76 -5.82 6.81
C GLN A 12 -17.22 -5.43 6.62
N LYS A 13 -17.85 -4.93 7.68
CA LYS A 13 -19.25 -4.53 7.63
C LYS A 13 -19.54 -3.41 6.61
N PHE A 14 -18.53 -2.64 6.21
CA PHE A 14 -18.67 -1.53 5.26
C PHE A 14 -18.45 -2.01 3.83
N TRP A 15 -17.32 -2.66 3.55
CA TRP A 15 -17.03 -3.11 2.19
C TRP A 15 -17.85 -4.34 1.75
N ARG A 16 -18.61 -4.99 2.65
CA ARG A 16 -19.64 -5.95 2.23
C ARG A 16 -20.87 -5.27 1.62
N LYS A 17 -21.19 -4.07 2.08
CA LYS A 17 -22.36 -3.31 1.59
C LYS A 17 -22.06 -2.60 0.26
N GLN A 18 -20.79 -2.42 -0.06
CA GLN A 18 -20.36 -1.66 -1.23
C GLN A 18 -19.17 -2.35 -1.88
N ASP A 19 -19.16 -2.44 -3.20
CA ASP A 19 -18.04 -3.01 -3.93
C ASP A 19 -16.83 -2.05 -4.02
N ILE A 20 -16.12 -1.87 -2.91
CA ILE A 20 -15.10 -0.81 -2.76
C ILE A 20 -13.68 -1.32 -2.55
N LEU A 21 -13.46 -2.64 -2.59
CA LEU A 21 -12.13 -3.23 -2.34
C LEU A 21 -11.20 -3.20 -3.56
N LEU A 22 -11.78 -3.06 -4.76
CA LEU A 22 -11.06 -3.11 -6.02
C LEU A 22 -11.13 -1.77 -6.75
N CYS A 23 -9.96 -1.33 -7.18
CA CYS A 23 -9.82 -0.31 -8.20
C CYS A 23 -10.29 -0.88 -9.55
N PRO A 24 -11.06 -0.13 -10.33
CA PRO A 24 -11.46 -0.53 -11.68
C PRO A 24 -10.28 -0.83 -12.63
N SER A 25 -9.07 -0.37 -12.31
CA SER A 25 -7.84 -0.66 -13.07
C SER A 25 -7.12 -1.94 -12.61
N ALA A 26 -7.49 -2.52 -11.46
CA ALA A 26 -6.81 -3.66 -10.83
C ALA A 26 -7.54 -5.01 -11.06
N LYS A 27 -7.96 -5.26 -12.30
CA LYS A 27 -8.85 -6.39 -12.66
C LYS A 27 -8.13 -7.73 -12.87
N LEU A 28 -6.80 -7.76 -12.80
CA LEU A 28 -6.00 -8.95 -13.09
C LEU A 28 -5.39 -9.55 -11.82
N ALA A 29 -4.69 -10.67 -12.00
CA ALA A 29 -3.79 -11.27 -11.03
C ALA A 29 -2.43 -11.52 -11.66
N ARG A 30 -1.39 -11.66 -10.83
CA ARG A 30 -0.06 -12.07 -11.30
C ARG A 30 0.03 -13.59 -11.31
N SER A 31 0.73 -14.15 -12.29
CA SER A 31 1.01 -15.59 -12.31
C SER A 31 1.88 -16.06 -11.15
N ASN A 32 2.87 -15.26 -10.74
CA ASN A 32 3.82 -15.56 -9.66
C ASN A 32 4.53 -14.26 -9.20
N ARG A 33 5.54 -14.41 -8.33
CA ARG A 33 6.37 -13.32 -7.77
C ARG A 33 7.66 -13.02 -8.54
N SER A 34 7.88 -13.66 -9.69
CA SER A 34 9.05 -13.41 -10.55
C SER A 34 9.01 -12.01 -11.16
N PRO A 35 10.14 -11.42 -11.55
CA PRO A 35 10.17 -10.23 -12.41
C PRO A 35 9.41 -10.39 -13.73
N ASN A 36 9.39 -11.59 -14.30
CA ASN A 36 8.74 -11.89 -15.58
C ASN A 36 7.33 -12.48 -15.40
N TYR A 37 6.63 -12.08 -14.34
CA TYR A 37 5.25 -12.51 -14.13
C TYR A 37 4.36 -12.04 -15.29
N VAL A 38 3.40 -12.87 -15.65
CA VAL A 38 2.35 -12.49 -16.61
C VAL A 38 1.06 -12.18 -15.87
N LEU A 39 0.20 -11.41 -16.52
CA LEU A 39 -1.08 -11.02 -15.97
C LEU A 39 -2.16 -11.96 -16.44
N LYS A 40 -3.02 -12.35 -15.50
CA LYS A 40 -4.07 -13.33 -15.72
C LYS A 40 -5.43 -12.73 -15.34
N PRO A 41 -6.47 -12.99 -16.14
CA PRO A 41 -7.81 -12.56 -15.79
C PRO A 41 -8.25 -13.25 -14.50
N VAL A 42 -8.98 -12.50 -13.67
CA VAL A 42 -9.65 -13.03 -12.47
C VAL A 42 -11.05 -12.50 -12.38
N ASN A 43 -11.94 -13.36 -11.92
CA ASN A 43 -13.28 -12.95 -11.54
C ASN A 43 -13.25 -12.53 -10.08
N LYS A 44 -13.92 -11.41 -9.82
CA LYS A 44 -14.12 -10.93 -8.46
C LYS A 44 -14.90 -11.98 -7.65
N ASN A 45 -14.54 -12.14 -6.38
CA ASN A 45 -15.21 -13.04 -5.42
C ASN A 45 -15.15 -14.53 -5.78
N GLN A 46 -14.29 -14.93 -6.71
CA GLN A 46 -14.09 -16.33 -7.10
C GLN A 46 -12.71 -16.82 -6.68
N ARG A 47 -12.59 -18.13 -6.47
CA ARG A 47 -11.29 -18.77 -6.23
C ARG A 47 -10.51 -18.80 -7.55
N ASP A 48 -9.22 -18.64 -7.42
CA ASP A 48 -8.25 -18.81 -8.50
C ASP A 48 -6.91 -19.26 -7.92
N ASN A 49 -6.04 -19.77 -8.78
CA ASN A 49 -4.73 -20.31 -8.40
C ASN A 49 -3.58 -19.31 -8.64
N TRP A 50 -3.88 -18.04 -8.92
CA TRP A 50 -2.87 -17.01 -9.17
C TRP A 50 -2.28 -16.45 -7.88
N ASP A 51 -1.20 -15.68 -7.99
CA ASP A 51 -0.45 -15.20 -6.83
C ASP A 51 -1.32 -14.37 -5.87
N ALA A 52 -0.94 -14.40 -4.60
CA ALA A 52 -1.59 -13.66 -3.55
C ALA A 52 -1.22 -12.17 -3.54
N VAL A 53 -0.15 -11.75 -4.23
CA VAL A 53 0.29 -10.36 -4.32
C VAL A 53 -0.18 -9.70 -5.62
N GLY A 54 -0.40 -8.39 -5.55
CA GLY A 54 -0.83 -7.58 -6.68
C GLY A 54 0.34 -6.89 -7.41
N SER A 55 -0.03 -5.93 -8.25
CA SER A 55 0.88 -5.01 -8.95
C SER A 55 0.06 -3.86 -9.54
N TRP A 56 0.68 -3.08 -10.45
CA TRP A 56 0.08 -1.96 -11.16
C TRP A 56 -1.27 -2.22 -11.81
N ASN A 57 -1.61 -3.44 -12.21
CA ASN A 57 -2.97 -3.80 -12.69
C ASN A 57 -3.49 -5.12 -12.10
N ALA A 58 -2.78 -5.68 -11.14
CA ALA A 58 -3.19 -6.89 -10.43
C ALA A 58 -3.66 -6.59 -9.00
N SER A 59 -4.76 -7.24 -8.64
CA SER A 59 -5.29 -7.30 -7.27
C SER A 59 -4.60 -8.40 -6.45
N PHE A 60 -4.50 -8.17 -5.14
CA PHE A 60 -3.96 -9.11 -4.17
C PHE A 60 -5.07 -9.85 -3.42
N LYS A 61 -4.75 -11.00 -2.82
CA LYS A 61 -5.69 -11.79 -1.99
C LYS A 61 -5.59 -11.39 -0.52
N HIS A 62 -6.73 -11.24 0.16
CA HIS A 62 -6.74 -10.97 1.61
C HIS A 62 -6.19 -12.13 2.45
N GLY A 63 -6.28 -13.36 1.92
CA GLY A 63 -5.99 -14.58 2.68
C GLY A 63 -6.97 -14.75 3.85
N GLY A 64 -6.57 -15.52 4.87
CA GLY A 64 -7.44 -15.83 6.02
C GLY A 64 -7.64 -14.70 7.04
N ILE A 65 -7.31 -13.44 6.73
CA ILE A 65 -7.36 -12.35 7.72
C ILE A 65 -8.81 -12.00 8.12
N SER A 66 -9.72 -11.96 7.16
CA SER A 66 -11.12 -11.61 7.41
C SER A 66 -11.98 -12.82 7.77
N LEU A 67 -11.40 -14.03 7.90
CA LEU A 67 -12.09 -15.32 8.10
C LEU A 67 -13.29 -15.56 7.17
N GLU A 68 -13.28 -14.91 6.01
CA GLU A 68 -14.42 -14.93 5.10
C GLU A 68 -14.51 -16.25 4.34
N PRO A 69 -15.73 -16.78 4.14
CA PRO A 69 -15.93 -17.92 3.26
C PRO A 69 -15.75 -17.52 1.78
N ILE A 70 -15.95 -16.24 1.45
CA ILE A 70 -15.86 -15.72 0.08
C ILE A 70 -14.41 -15.32 -0.21
N PRO A 71 -13.79 -15.83 -1.30
CA PRO A 71 -12.45 -15.43 -1.70
C PRO A 71 -12.42 -13.97 -2.16
N THR A 72 -11.81 -13.10 -1.36
CA THR A 72 -11.81 -11.66 -1.66
C THR A 72 -10.45 -11.19 -2.17
N ARG A 73 -10.49 -10.48 -3.30
CA ARG A 73 -9.34 -9.73 -3.83
C ARG A 73 -9.53 -8.24 -3.53
N ALA A 74 -8.41 -7.53 -3.38
CA ALA A 74 -8.38 -6.10 -3.18
C ALA A 74 -7.19 -5.47 -3.89
N SER A 75 -7.24 -4.16 -4.08
CA SER A 75 -6.15 -3.38 -4.66
C SER A 75 -5.79 -2.14 -3.84
N TYR A 76 -6.45 -1.95 -2.71
CA TYR A 76 -6.16 -0.88 -1.75
C TYR A 76 -5.58 -1.48 -0.47
N GLY A 77 -4.74 -0.72 0.22
CA GLY A 77 -4.20 -1.13 1.51
C GLY A 77 -3.89 0.06 2.39
N ASN A 78 -3.72 -0.24 3.67
CA ASN A 78 -3.56 0.79 4.69
C ASN A 78 -2.08 1.18 4.88
N ASN A 79 -1.88 2.42 5.30
CA ASN A 79 -0.69 2.83 6.02
C ASN A 79 -0.71 2.19 7.43
N ASN A 80 0.21 1.27 7.69
CA ASN A 80 0.28 0.53 8.95
C ASN A 80 0.72 1.40 10.14
N TRP A 81 1.26 2.59 9.92
CA TRP A 81 1.57 3.54 10.99
C TRP A 81 0.33 4.17 11.61
N LEU A 82 -0.85 4.00 10.99
CA LEU A 82 -2.12 4.48 11.52
C LEU A 82 -2.65 3.69 12.71
N TYR A 83 -2.20 2.45 12.90
CA TYR A 83 -2.73 1.62 13.98
C TYR A 83 -2.60 2.32 15.33
N ASN A 84 -3.65 2.23 16.15
CA ASN A 84 -3.59 2.62 17.55
C ASN A 84 -2.79 1.57 18.35
N ALA A 85 -1.50 1.49 18.07
CA ALA A 85 -0.62 0.48 18.62
C ALA A 85 -0.37 0.75 20.13
N PRO A 86 -0.66 -0.20 21.03
CA PRO A 86 -0.35 -0.07 22.45
C PRO A 86 1.10 -0.41 22.78
N ARG A 87 1.82 -1.01 21.82
CA ARG A 87 3.23 -1.43 21.93
C ARG A 87 3.87 -1.48 20.54
N THR A 88 5.17 -1.74 20.48
CA THR A 88 5.85 -2.02 19.20
C THR A 88 5.23 -3.26 18.55
N ILE A 89 4.80 -3.13 17.29
CA ILE A 89 4.15 -4.19 16.53
C ILE A 89 4.83 -4.34 15.18
N GLN A 90 5.02 -5.57 14.68
CA GLN A 90 5.61 -5.82 13.36
C GLN A 90 6.94 -5.06 13.10
N ASN A 91 7.79 -4.94 14.11
CA ASN A 91 9.04 -4.17 14.07
C ASN A 91 8.82 -2.68 13.73
N ARG A 92 7.69 -2.11 14.17
CA ARG A 92 7.35 -0.69 14.09
C ARG A 92 7.26 -0.13 15.50
N ASN A 93 8.15 0.79 15.83
CA ASN A 93 8.20 1.40 17.16
C ASN A 93 6.86 2.10 17.46
N VAL A 94 6.32 1.85 18.64
CA VAL A 94 5.07 2.48 19.12
C VAL A 94 5.11 4.01 19.04
N LYS A 95 6.27 4.62 19.26
CA LYS A 95 6.45 6.09 19.25
C LYS A 95 6.25 6.72 17.87
N TRP A 96 6.37 5.95 16.79
CA TRP A 96 6.24 6.48 15.43
C TRP A 96 4.82 6.39 14.87
N HIS A 97 3.94 5.60 15.49
CA HIS A 97 2.55 5.46 15.06
C HIS A 97 1.76 6.75 15.30
N TRP A 98 0.82 7.03 14.40
CA TRP A 98 -0.09 8.16 14.53
C TRP A 98 -1.04 8.00 15.71
N ARG A 99 -1.66 6.82 15.83
CA ARG A 99 -2.60 6.40 16.89
C ARG A 99 -3.91 7.20 16.98
N THR A 100 -4.03 8.26 16.20
CA THR A 100 -5.22 9.10 16.03
C THR A 100 -5.30 9.53 14.56
N ILE A 101 -6.52 9.79 14.09
CA ILE A 101 -6.79 10.33 12.74
C ILE A 101 -6.66 11.86 12.68
N ASN A 102 -6.57 12.54 13.84
CA ASN A 102 -6.43 13.99 13.93
C ASN A 102 -5.23 14.39 14.80
N PRO A 103 -3.98 14.09 14.37
CA PRO A 103 -2.79 14.50 15.10
C PRO A 103 -2.57 16.02 15.01
N ALA A 104 -2.52 16.70 16.15
CA ALA A 104 -2.21 18.12 16.22
C ALA A 104 -0.77 18.43 15.74
N GLY A 105 -0.59 19.58 15.08
CA GLY A 105 0.71 20.07 14.62
C GLY A 105 1.24 19.43 13.34
N TYR A 106 0.39 18.74 12.58
CA TYR A 106 0.76 18.14 11.30
C TYR A 106 -0.20 18.55 10.18
N ASP A 107 0.33 18.65 8.97
CA ASP A 107 -0.49 18.78 7.76
C ASP A 107 -1.17 17.45 7.42
N LEU A 108 -2.47 17.36 7.72
CA LEU A 108 -3.27 16.16 7.49
C LEU A 108 -3.42 15.83 5.99
N HIS A 109 -3.27 16.81 5.10
CA HIS A 109 -3.30 16.63 3.66
C HIS A 109 -2.08 15.84 3.13
N ASN A 110 -1.02 15.76 3.94
CA ASN A 110 0.22 15.05 3.59
C ASN A 110 0.39 13.70 4.32
N ILE A 111 -0.57 13.29 5.16
CA ILE A 111 -0.52 12.00 5.87
C ILE A 111 -1.40 10.96 5.16
N PRO A 112 -0.80 9.92 4.54
CA PRO A 112 -1.56 8.92 3.80
C PRO A 112 -2.27 7.95 4.74
N MET A 113 -3.51 7.60 4.42
CA MET A 113 -4.30 6.60 5.14
C MET A 113 -4.45 5.29 4.38
N PHE A 114 -5.04 5.37 3.19
CA PHE A 114 -5.32 4.24 2.30
C PHE A 114 -4.90 4.60 0.90
N MET A 115 -4.28 3.66 0.20
CA MET A 115 -3.72 3.90 -1.13
C MET A 115 -3.84 2.65 -1.99
N ASP A 116 -3.64 2.81 -3.30
CA ASP A 116 -3.38 1.64 -4.13
C ASP A 116 -2.20 0.85 -3.61
N MET A 117 -2.35 -0.47 -3.67
CA MET A 117 -1.47 -1.36 -2.97
C MET A 117 -1.37 -2.73 -3.64
N MET A 118 -0.19 -3.35 -3.60
CA MET A 118 0.01 -4.74 -4.04
C MET A 118 -0.07 -5.76 -2.89
N TRP A 119 -0.15 -5.29 -1.65
CA TRP A 119 -0.27 -6.11 -0.46
C TRP A 119 -1.00 -5.39 0.67
N ARG A 120 -1.94 -6.07 1.33
CA ARG A 120 -2.77 -5.63 2.46
C ARG A 120 -2.34 -4.39 3.27
N GLY A 121 -1.07 -4.24 3.64
CA GLY A 121 -0.59 -3.04 4.34
C GLY A 121 0.92 -2.89 4.25
N GLY A 122 1.40 -1.67 4.53
CA GLY A 122 2.83 -1.34 4.55
C GLY A 122 3.11 -0.21 5.53
N GLY A 123 4.29 -0.19 6.13
CA GLY A 123 4.78 0.94 6.91
C GLY A 123 6.15 1.38 6.40
N PRO A 124 6.19 2.18 5.31
CA PRO A 124 7.43 2.74 4.80
C PRO A 124 8.21 3.46 5.90
N HIS A 125 9.53 3.30 5.91
CA HIS A 125 10.37 3.85 6.98
C HIS A 125 11.72 4.31 6.45
N HIS A 126 11.95 5.62 6.50
CA HIS A 126 13.12 6.27 5.91
C HIS A 126 14.49 5.77 6.42
N GLN A 127 14.59 5.37 7.70
CA GLN A 127 15.84 4.82 8.27
C GLN A 127 16.05 3.32 8.00
N ASN A 128 15.22 2.69 7.16
CA ASN A 128 15.36 1.28 6.81
C ASN A 128 15.29 1.13 5.29
N ALA A 129 16.45 0.86 4.67
CA ALA A 129 16.57 0.78 3.22
C ALA A 129 15.57 -0.20 2.59
N SER A 130 15.37 -1.39 3.17
CA SER A 130 14.39 -2.37 2.64
C SER A 130 12.97 -1.81 2.63
N LYS A 131 12.58 -1.06 3.67
CA LYS A 131 11.24 -0.44 3.78
C LYS A 131 11.09 0.87 3.02
N TYR A 132 12.18 1.48 2.55
CA TYR A 132 12.19 2.81 1.96
C TYR A 132 12.44 2.81 0.46
N MET A 133 13.32 1.92 -0.03
CA MET A 133 13.74 1.94 -1.42
C MET A 133 12.63 1.51 -2.40
N PRO A 134 12.59 2.10 -3.61
CA PRO A 134 11.68 1.68 -4.67
C PRO A 134 11.90 0.23 -5.12
N GLY A 135 10.99 -0.25 -5.95
CA GLY A 135 11.16 -1.50 -6.68
C GLY A 135 12.25 -1.43 -7.74
N ASN A 136 12.82 -2.57 -8.12
CA ASN A 136 13.76 -2.65 -9.25
C ASN A 136 13.07 -2.48 -10.61
N TYR A 137 11.77 -2.73 -10.67
CA TYR A 137 10.88 -2.58 -11.82
C TYR A 137 9.46 -2.26 -11.34
N ASN A 138 8.57 -1.86 -12.25
CA ASN A 138 7.18 -1.55 -11.92
C ASN A 138 6.44 -2.82 -11.46
N GLY A 139 5.97 -2.83 -10.20
CA GLY A 139 5.37 -4.02 -9.60
C GLY A 139 6.38 -5.00 -9.00
N ASP A 140 7.59 -4.57 -8.64
CA ASP A 140 8.55 -5.42 -7.94
C ASP A 140 8.05 -5.85 -6.55
N TRP A 141 8.07 -7.16 -6.30
CA TRP A 141 7.72 -7.76 -5.01
C TRP A 141 8.95 -8.44 -4.41
N GLN A 142 9.40 -7.93 -3.26
CA GLN A 142 10.56 -8.49 -2.52
C GLN A 142 10.17 -9.03 -1.15
N GLY A 143 8.88 -9.24 -0.90
CA GLY A 143 8.38 -9.74 0.37
C GLY A 143 7.88 -8.66 1.31
N ALA A 144 7.19 -9.09 2.37
CA ALA A 144 6.43 -8.21 3.26
C ALA A 144 7.27 -7.22 4.07
N GLY A 145 8.61 -7.36 4.07
CA GLY A 145 9.54 -6.43 4.71
C GLY A 145 9.90 -5.22 3.85
N HIS A 146 9.48 -5.17 2.58
CA HIS A 146 9.82 -4.12 1.63
C HIS A 146 8.65 -3.15 1.41
N GLU A 147 8.37 -2.32 2.41
CA GLU A 147 7.04 -1.77 2.59
C GLU A 147 6.70 -0.54 1.72
N MET A 148 7.67 0.27 1.27
CA MET A 148 7.41 1.36 0.31
C MET A 148 6.98 0.84 -1.07
N LYS A 149 7.65 -0.19 -1.59
CA LYS A 149 7.30 -0.77 -2.90
C LYS A 149 5.93 -1.44 -2.90
N HIS A 150 5.34 -1.74 -1.74
CA HIS A 150 3.95 -2.18 -1.70
C HIS A 150 2.98 -1.12 -2.25
N PHE A 151 3.36 0.17 -2.22
CA PHE A 151 2.61 1.29 -2.78
C PHE A 151 3.23 1.81 -4.09
N ALA A 152 4.56 1.74 -4.22
CA ALA A 152 5.30 2.38 -5.31
C ALA A 152 5.29 1.56 -6.61
N PHE A 153 4.18 1.63 -7.33
CA PHE A 153 4.01 1.16 -8.71
C PHE A 153 3.08 2.13 -9.46
N ASP A 154 3.14 2.09 -10.78
CA ASP A 154 2.31 2.97 -11.61
C ASP A 154 1.00 2.29 -12.00
N ARG A 155 -0.07 2.48 -11.20
CA ARG A 155 -1.43 2.02 -11.53
C ARG A 155 -2.23 3.09 -12.27
N HIS A 156 -1.92 4.36 -12.04
CA HIS A 156 -2.69 5.50 -12.53
C HIS A 156 -1.78 6.56 -13.15
N ASN A 157 -1.34 6.32 -14.39
CA ASN A 157 -0.65 7.29 -15.25
C ASN A 157 0.47 8.07 -14.54
N GLY A 158 1.53 7.37 -14.16
CA GLY A 158 2.66 7.88 -13.41
C GLY A 158 2.48 7.95 -11.89
N GLY A 159 1.50 7.23 -11.33
CA GLY A 159 1.20 7.33 -9.90
C GLY A 159 0.16 6.36 -9.37
N ILE A 160 -0.37 6.69 -8.18
CA ILE A 160 -1.42 5.97 -7.47
C ILE A 160 -2.47 6.93 -6.92
N GLN A 161 -3.64 6.41 -6.57
CA GLN A 161 -4.65 7.13 -5.82
C GLN A 161 -4.47 6.90 -4.32
N GLY A 162 -4.80 7.90 -3.52
CA GLY A 162 -4.77 7.81 -2.07
C GLY A 162 -5.78 8.69 -1.34
N VAL A 163 -6.17 8.22 -0.17
CA VAL A 163 -6.96 8.93 0.84
C VAL A 163 -6.03 9.42 1.95
N PHE A 164 -6.21 10.66 2.38
CA PHE A 164 -5.37 11.34 3.38
C PHE A 164 -6.14 11.60 4.68
N MET A 165 -5.44 12.00 5.75
CA MET A 165 -6.05 12.24 7.07
C MET A 165 -7.03 13.42 7.10
N ASP A 166 -6.94 14.33 6.14
CA ASP A 166 -7.96 15.37 5.91
C ASP A 166 -9.19 14.85 5.15
N HIS A 167 -9.25 13.53 4.91
CA HIS A 167 -10.24 12.81 4.12
C HIS A 167 -10.30 13.19 2.63
N SER A 168 -9.31 13.95 2.14
CA SER A 168 -9.18 14.21 0.71
C SER A 168 -8.77 12.94 -0.04
N VAL A 169 -9.22 12.84 -1.29
CA VAL A 169 -8.81 11.80 -2.24
C VAL A 169 -8.07 12.47 -3.37
N ARG A 170 -6.85 11.99 -3.69
CA ARG A 170 -6.07 12.57 -4.78
C ARG A 170 -5.13 11.59 -5.45
N HIS A 171 -4.74 11.96 -6.66
CA HIS A 171 -3.59 11.40 -7.33
C HIS A 171 -2.29 11.76 -6.63
N VAL A 172 -1.44 10.76 -6.54
CA VAL A 172 -0.10 10.85 -5.98
C VAL A 172 0.86 10.38 -7.06
N PRO A 173 1.60 11.31 -7.69
CA PRO A 173 2.71 10.93 -8.56
C PRO A 173 3.66 10.00 -7.83
N ILE A 174 4.16 8.97 -8.51
CA ILE A 174 4.84 7.85 -7.87
C ILE A 174 6.03 8.31 -7.01
N LYS A 175 6.84 9.25 -7.50
CA LYS A 175 8.00 9.80 -6.77
C LYS A 175 7.58 10.68 -5.57
N LYS A 176 6.36 11.24 -5.58
CA LYS A 176 5.82 12.03 -4.46
C LYS A 176 5.52 11.16 -3.23
N LEU A 177 5.43 9.83 -3.37
CA LEU A 177 5.25 8.92 -2.23
C LEU A 177 6.34 9.09 -1.16
N TRP A 178 7.57 9.45 -1.56
CA TRP A 178 8.69 9.71 -0.65
C TRP A 178 8.63 11.08 0.04
N ARG A 179 7.70 11.95 -0.36
CA ARG A 179 7.47 13.27 0.25
C ARG A 179 6.24 13.29 1.18
N LEU A 180 5.55 12.14 1.30
CA LEU A 180 4.41 12.00 2.20
C LEU A 180 4.86 11.69 3.64
N LYS A 181 4.07 12.14 4.61
CA LYS A 181 4.33 11.92 6.02
C LYS A 181 3.76 10.58 6.49
N TRP A 182 4.44 9.48 6.17
CA TRP A 182 3.95 8.12 6.49
C TRP A 182 3.82 7.84 7.99
N HIS A 183 4.76 8.34 8.80
CA HIS A 183 4.76 8.23 10.26
C HIS A 183 5.22 9.55 10.90
N ARG A 184 5.05 9.69 12.22
CA ARG A 184 5.29 10.96 12.96
C ARG A 184 6.66 11.59 12.67
N THR A 185 7.68 10.75 12.55
CA THR A 185 9.08 11.16 12.33
C THR A 185 9.59 10.88 10.92
N PHE A 186 8.71 10.60 9.94
CA PHE A 186 9.16 10.29 8.58
C PHE A 186 9.86 11.51 7.98
N ASP A 187 11.10 11.33 7.53
CA ASP A 187 11.87 12.39 6.88
C ASP A 187 11.47 12.48 5.40
N THR A 188 10.81 13.59 5.06
CA THR A 188 10.34 13.90 3.71
C THR A 188 11.36 14.68 2.90
N SER A 189 12.55 14.98 3.44
CA SER A 189 13.61 15.75 2.78
C SER A 189 14.69 14.86 2.14
N MET A 190 14.75 13.58 2.52
CA MET A 190 15.77 12.65 2.04
C MET A 190 15.81 12.56 0.51
N LYS A 191 16.98 12.79 -0.07
CA LYS A 191 17.18 12.65 -1.52
C LYS A 191 17.12 11.19 -1.93
N MET A 192 16.63 10.93 -3.13
CA MET A 192 16.47 9.57 -3.66
C MET A 192 17.22 9.42 -4.97
N THR A 193 17.99 8.33 -5.07
CA THR A 193 18.50 7.84 -6.34
C THR A 193 17.46 6.88 -6.92
N TRP A 194 16.87 7.28 -8.04
CA TRP A 194 15.80 6.50 -8.67
C TRP A 194 16.35 5.33 -9.49
N PRO A 195 15.67 4.18 -9.55
CA PRO A 195 15.98 3.13 -10.49
C PRO A 195 15.60 3.56 -11.92
N LYS A 196 16.24 2.95 -12.94
CA LYS A 196 16.09 3.35 -14.35
C LYS A 196 14.62 3.47 -14.80
N TRP A 197 13.76 2.53 -14.40
CA TRP A 197 12.35 2.54 -14.79
C TRP A 197 11.57 3.76 -14.26
N MET A 198 12.11 4.47 -13.27
CA MET A 198 11.50 5.67 -12.71
C MET A 198 12.08 6.97 -13.27
N PHE A 199 13.07 6.95 -14.16
CA PHE A 199 13.70 8.17 -14.67
C PHE A 199 12.72 9.10 -15.39
N GLY A 200 11.74 8.54 -16.12
CA GLY A 200 10.74 9.32 -16.86
C GLY A 200 9.70 10.04 -16.00
N TYR A 201 9.59 9.76 -14.70
CA TYR A 201 8.60 10.43 -13.84
C TYR A 201 9.14 11.76 -13.28
N PRO A 202 8.28 12.78 -13.09
CA PRO A 202 8.66 14.05 -12.47
C PRO A 202 9.26 13.88 -11.08
N ASN A 203 10.34 14.61 -10.79
CA ASN A 203 10.87 14.70 -9.42
C ASN A 203 10.01 15.65 -8.59
N HIS A 204 9.95 15.39 -7.28
CA HIS A 204 9.28 16.23 -6.31
C HIS A 204 10.27 16.54 -5.19
N GLN A 205 10.51 17.83 -4.95
CA GLN A 205 11.31 18.34 -3.84
C GLN A 205 10.39 18.60 -2.65
#